data_AF-A0A855FMB1-F1
#
_entry.id   AF-A0A855FMB1-F1
#
_cell.length_a   1.000
_cell.length_b   1.000
_cell.length_c   1.000
_cell.angle_alpha   90.00
_cell.angle_beta   90.00
_cell.angle_gamma   90.00
#
_symmetry.space_group_name_H-M   'P 1'
#
loop_
_entity.id
_entity.type
_entity.pdbx_description
1 polymer ?
#
loop_
_entity_poly.entity_id
_entity_poly.type
_entity_poly.pdbx_seq_one_letter_code
_entity_poly.pdbx_strand_id
1 'polypeptide(L)' 'MRKSIKMPVVHLSLPVPENFTGKVLVNVEKGIAVGGFPLRPDEFVGSVDSFIECCRLTGLQIVEVRHE' A
#
# COMPACT_ATOMS: atom_id res chain seq x y z
N MET A 1 2.73 7.88 -31.83
CA MET A 1 1.77 6.82 -31.43
C MET A 1 2.13 6.35 -30.03
N ARG A 2 1.26 6.53 -29.02
CA ARG A 2 1.51 5.98 -27.66
C ARG A 2 1.33 4.47 -27.72
N LYS A 3 2.40 3.72 -27.45
CA LYS A 3 2.35 2.25 -27.34
C LYS A 3 1.36 1.93 -26.22
N SER A 4 0.28 1.19 -26.53
CA SER A 4 -0.65 0.72 -25.51
C SER A 4 0.11 -0.21 -24.57
N ILE A 5 0.41 0.28 -23.37
CA ILE A 5 1.01 -0.53 -22.32
C ILE A 5 -0.10 -1.46 -21.85
N LYS A 6 -0.06 -2.72 -22.26
CA LYS A 6 -0.93 -3.74 -21.67
C LYS A 6 -0.60 -3.79 -20.18
N MET A 7 -1.50 -3.26 -19.36
CA MET A 7 -1.38 -3.39 -17.92
C MET A 7 -1.54 -4.87 -17.57
N PRO A 8 -0.57 -5.50 -16.89
CA PRO A 8 -0.74 -6.87 -16.42
C PRO A 8 -1.89 -6.90 -15.42
N VAL A 9 -2.86 -7.79 -15.67
CA VAL A 9 -3.91 -8.11 -14.71
C VAL A 9 -3.33 -9.11 -13.73
N VAL A 10 -3.30 -8.75 -12.45
CA VAL A 10 -2.84 -9.64 -11.37
C VAL A 10 -4.06 -10.39 -10.83
N HIS A 11 -4.09 -11.71 -11.04
CA HIS A 11 -5.07 -12.58 -10.41
C HIS A 11 -4.58 -12.97 -9.02
N LEU A 12 -5.45 -12.87 -8.02
CA LEU A 12 -5.12 -13.11 -6.62
C LEU A 12 -6.25 -13.87 -5.93
N SER A 13 -5.87 -14.83 -5.07
CA SER A 13 -6.77 -15.53 -4.17
C SER A 13 -6.47 -15.05 -2.75
N LEU A 14 -7.47 -14.47 -2.09
CA LEU A 14 -7.32 -13.91 -0.75
C LEU A 14 -7.91 -14.87 0.29
N PRO A 15 -7.21 -15.16 1.39
CA PRO A 15 -7.75 -15.93 2.49
C PRO A 15 -8.62 -15.04 3.40
N VAL A 16 -9.72 -14.52 2.87
CA VAL A 16 -10.67 -13.68 3.62
C VAL A 16 -12.03 -14.37 3.77
N PRO A 17 -12.78 -14.12 4.85
CA PRO A 17 -14.14 -14.62 5.01
C PRO A 17 -15.07 -14.19 3.85
N GLU A 18 -16.07 -15.00 3.52
CA GLU A 18 -17.01 -14.71 2.42
C GLU A 18 -17.77 -13.38 2.57
N ASN A 19 -17.96 -12.91 3.80
CA ASN A 19 -18.62 -11.65 4.13
C ASN A 19 -17.65 -10.48 4.36
N PHE A 20 -16.36 -10.63 4.02
CA PHE A 20 -15.38 -9.58 4.22
C PHE A 20 -15.68 -8.34 3.36
N THR A 21 -15.69 -7.16 4.00
CA THR A 21 -15.71 -5.85 3.33
C THR A 21 -14.63 -4.99 3.94
N GLY A 22 -13.69 -4.51 3.13
CA GLY A 22 -12.56 -3.72 3.63
C GLY A 22 -11.45 -3.56 2.62
N LYS A 23 -10.28 -3.11 3.09
CA LYS A 23 -9.06 -2.98 2.29
C LYS A 23 -8.16 -4.19 2.52
N VAL A 24 -7.41 -4.56 1.49
CA VAL A 24 -6.42 -5.64 1.54
C VAL A 24 -5.13 -5.14 0.93
N LEU A 25 -4.02 -5.35 1.63
CA LEU A 25 -2.68 -5.14 1.08
C LEU A 25 -2.23 -6.43 0.39
N VAL A 26 -1.73 -6.33 -0.84
CA VAL A 26 -1.24 -7.47 -1.63
C VAL A 26 0.20 -7.24 -2.01
N ASN A 27 1.05 -8.23 -1.73
CA ASN A 27 2.45 -8.26 -2.18
C ASN A 27 2.50 -8.90 -3.57
N VAL A 28 3.07 -8.20 -4.55
CA VAL A 28 3.16 -8.66 -5.94
C VAL A 28 4.61 -8.71 -6.37
N GLU A 29 5.06 -9.88 -6.82
CA GLU A 29 6.38 -10.08 -7.40
C GLU A 29 6.24 -10.51 -8.86
N LYS A 30 6.87 -9.78 -9.78
CA LYS A 30 6.85 -10.08 -11.23
C LYS A 30 5.43 -10.28 -11.80
N GLY A 31 4.44 -9.57 -11.25
CA GLY A 31 3.04 -9.67 -11.66
C GLY A 31 2.26 -10.83 -11.03
N ILE A 32 2.85 -11.55 -10.07
CA ILE A 32 2.23 -12.65 -9.33
C ILE A 32 2.00 -12.20 -7.90
N ALA A 33 0.77 -12.33 -7.40
CA ALA A 33 0.49 -12.11 -5.99
C ALA A 33 1.15 -13.22 -5.15
N VAL A 34 2.08 -12.86 -4.27
CA VAL A 34 2.81 -13.80 -3.40
C VAL A 34 2.25 -13.85 -1.98
N GLY A 35 1.36 -12.91 -1.64
CA GLY A 35 0.67 -12.88 -0.36
C GLY A 35 -0.18 -11.63 -0.19
N GLY A 36 -0.89 -11.56 0.92
CA GLY A 36 -1.67 -10.39 1.30
C GLY A 36 -2.39 -10.58 2.63
N PHE A 37 -2.82 -9.47 3.23
CA PHE A 37 -3.57 -9.47 4.48
C PHE A 37 -4.58 -8.32 4.52
N PRO A 38 -5.72 -8.50 5.21
CA PRO A 38 -6.69 -7.43 5.38
C PRO A 38 -6.11 -6.32 6.25
N LEU A 39 -6.36 -5.07 5.86
CA LEU A 39 -6.06 -3.90 6.68
C LEU A 39 -7.22 -3.64 7.64
N ARG A 40 -6.92 -3.09 8.82
CA ARG A 40 -7.94 -2.54 9.71
C ARG A 40 -8.64 -1.35 9.04
N PRO A 41 -9.87 -0.98 9.45
CA PRO A 41 -10.62 0.10 8.83
C PRO A 41 -9.89 1.44 8.75
N ASP A 42 -9.02 1.72 9.71
CA ASP A 42 -8.24 2.93 9.91
C ASP A 42 -6.76 2.80 9.46
N GLU A 43 -6.36 1.63 8.94
CA GLU A 43 -5.02 1.41 8.42
C GLU A 43 -4.88 1.85 6.96
N PHE A 44 -3.74 2.47 6.67
CA PHE A 44 -3.34 2.89 5.32
C PHE A 44 -1.89 2.50 5.08
N VAL A 45 -1.57 2.21 3.81
CA VAL A 45 -0.21 1.90 3.37
C VAL A 45 0.23 2.97 2.39
N GLY A 46 1.42 3.51 2.61
CA GLY A 46 2.01 4.55 1.78
C GLY A 46 3.52 4.54 1.92
N SER A 47 4.20 5.33 1.07
CA SER A 47 5.63 5.54 1.22
C SER A 47 5.94 6.42 2.42
N VAL A 48 7.18 6.34 2.91
CA VAL A 48 7.70 7.29 3.92
C VAL A 48 7.56 8.73 3.42
N ASP A 49 7.80 9.00 2.13
CA ASP A 49 7.62 10.33 1.54
C ASP A 49 6.17 10.81 1.63
N SER A 50 5.21 9.92 1.39
CA SER A 50 3.78 10.25 1.51
C SER A 50 3.41 10.59 2.95
N PHE A 51 3.98 9.87 3.91
CA PHE A 51 3.82 10.16 5.33
C PHE A 51 4.43 11.53 5.70
N ILE A 52 5.65 11.82 5.24
CA ILE A 52 6.32 13.11 5.46
C ILE A 52 5.48 14.27 4.90
N GLU A 53 4.93 14.11 3.70
CA GLU A 53 4.06 15.11 3.08
C GLU A 53 2.77 15.32 3.88
N CYS A 54 2.15 14.25 4.39
CA CYS A 54 0.99 14.38 5.28
C CYS A 54 1.34 15.19 6.54
N CYS A 55 2.47 14.92 7.19
CA CYS A 55 2.90 15.69 8.36
C CYS A 55 3.06 17.19 8.01
N ARG A 56 3.70 17.49 6.88
CA ARG A 56 3.89 18.88 6.40
C ARG A 56 2.55 19.59 6.20
N LEU A 57 1.58 18.93 5.58
CA LEU A 57 0.24 19.49 5.32
C LEU A 57 -0.55 19.76 6.60
N THR A 58 -0.29 19.00 7.67
CA THR A 58 -0.94 19.18 8.98
C THR A 58 -0.16 20.07 9.94
N GLY A 59 0.96 20.67 9.50
CA GLY A 59 1.82 21.51 10.35
C GLY A 59 2.65 20.73 11.37
N LEU A 60 2.82 19.41 11.19
CA LEU A 60 3.68 18.57 11.99
C LEU A 60 5.09 18.53 11.37
N GLN A 61 6.12 18.57 12.21
CA GLN A 61 7.52 18.46 11.79
C GLN A 61 8.10 17.11 12.22
N ILE A 62 8.71 16.40 11.27
CA ILE A 62 9.50 15.20 11.55
C ILE A 62 10.96 15.63 11.76
N VAL A 63 11.58 15.17 12.85
CA VAL A 63 12.98 15.42 13.19
C VAL A 63 13.76 14.12 13.23
N GLU A 64 14.91 14.09 12.56
CA GLU A 64 15.86 12.97 12.66
C GLU A 64 16.51 13.01 14.05
N VAL A 65 16.41 11.92 14.81
CA VAL A 65 17.12 11.76 16.08
C VAL A 65 18.30 10.83 15.84
N ARG A 66 19.51 11.34 16.09
CA ARG A 66 20.72 10.53 16.04
C ARG A 66 21.04 10.02 17.44
N HIS A 67 21.30 8.73 17.54
CA HIS A 67 21.88 8.14 18.74
C HIS A 67 23.40 8.16 18.59
N GLU A 68 24.07 8.79 19.56
CA GLU A 68 25.54 8.78 19.71
C GLU A 68 26.04 7.43 20.21
#